data_AF-A0A7W1ZS03-F1
#
_entry.id   AF-A0A7W1ZS03-F1
#
_cell.length_a   1.000
_cell.length_b   1.000
_cell.length_c   1.000
_cell.angle_alpha   90.00
_cell.angle_beta   90.00
_cell.angle_gamma   90.00
#
_symmetry.space_group_name_H-M   'P 1'
#
loop_
_entity.id
_entity.type
_entity.pdbx_description
1 polymer ?
#
loop_
_entity_poly.entity_id
_entity_poly.type
_entity_poly.pdbx_seq_one_letter_code
_entity_poly.pdbx_strand_id
1 'polypeptide(L)' 'MNKDGVPLPESLGNKKFSGKFVVRVEPSLHRRLAAKALASGESLNAFCEKVLAKA' A
#
# COMPACT_ATOMS: atom_id res chain seq x y z
N MET A 1 -13.71 -14.73 22.12
CA MET A 1 -13.16 -13.69 23.01
C MET A 1 -11.70 -14.04 23.29
N ASN A 2 -10.75 -13.11 23.08
CA ASN A 2 -9.37 -13.31 23.53
C ASN A 2 -9.26 -12.98 25.02
N LYS A 3 -8.19 -13.45 25.68
CA LYS A 3 -7.97 -13.36 27.15
C LYS A 3 -7.93 -11.91 27.70
N ASP A 4 -7.88 -10.91 26.83
CA ASP A 4 -7.83 -9.48 27.17
C ASP A 4 -9.18 -8.74 26.98
N GLY A 5 -10.30 -9.45 26.74
CA GLY A 5 -11.61 -8.83 26.53
C GLY A 5 -11.76 -8.05 25.22
N VAL A 6 -10.71 -8.04 24.38
CA VAL A 6 -10.75 -7.42 23.06
C VAL A 6 -11.55 -8.32 22.12
N PRO A 7 -12.61 -7.80 21.45
CA PRO A 7 -13.32 -8.54 20.42
C PRO A 7 -12.32 -8.97 19.34
N LEU A 8 -12.44 -10.23 18.90
CA LEU A 8 -11.67 -10.71 17.75
C LEU A 8 -11.93 -9.76 16.58
N PRO A 9 -10.90 -9.33 15.83
CA PRO A 9 -11.10 -8.44 14.70
C PRO A 9 -12.12 -9.05 13.76
N GLU A 10 -13.11 -8.26 13.35
CA GLU A 10 -14.11 -8.72 12.38
C GLU A 10 -13.40 -9.31 11.16
N SER A 11 -13.89 -10.45 10.69
CA SER A 11 -13.35 -11.12 9.51
C SER A 11 -13.24 -10.13 8.35
N LEU A 12 -12.05 -10.06 7.74
CA LEU A 12 -11.80 -9.26 6.54
C LEU A 12 -12.68 -9.70 5.35
N GLY A 13 -13.37 -10.85 5.46
CA GLY A 13 -14.03 -11.56 4.37
C GLY A 13 -15.14 -10.81 3.63
N ASN A 14 -15.75 -9.77 4.23
CA ASN A 14 -16.81 -8.98 3.57
C ASN A 14 -16.43 -7.52 3.29
N LYS A 15 -15.19 -7.09 3.54
CA LYS A 15 -14.75 -5.74 3.20
C LYS A 15 -14.45 -5.64 1.70
N LYS A 16 -15.23 -4.81 0.99
CA LYS A 16 -14.89 -4.40 -0.37
C LYS A 16 -13.63 -3.53 -0.31
N PHE A 17 -12.52 -4.02 -0.86
CA PHE A 17 -11.30 -3.23 -0.99
C PHE A 17 -11.42 -2.31 -2.20
N SER A 18 -11.38 -1.00 -1.96
CA SER A 18 -11.55 0.02 -3.01
C SER A 18 -10.30 0.22 -3.89
N GLY A 19 -9.18 -0.45 -3.58
CA GLY A 19 -7.87 -0.22 -4.20
C GLY A 19 -7.20 1.09 -3.79
N LYS A 20 -7.88 1.99 -3.06
CA LYS A 20 -7.29 3.23 -2.56
C LYS A 20 -6.41 2.93 -1.35
N PHE A 21 -5.11 3.12 -1.50
CA PHE A 21 -4.12 2.92 -0.45
C PHE A 21 -3.28 4.19 -0.28
N VAL A 22 -3.56 4.96 0.76
CA VAL A 22 -2.85 6.22 1.04
C VAL A 22 -1.76 5.94 2.07
N VAL A 23 -0.49 6.01 1.64
CA VAL A 23 0.67 5.83 2.51
C VAL A 23 1.45 7.13 2.59
N ARG A 24 1.77 7.56 3.81
CA ARG A 24 2.71 8.64 4.03
C ARG A 24 4.13 8.06 4.00
N VAL A 25 4.98 8.65 3.18
CA VAL A 25 6.40 8.33 3.09
C VAL A 25 7.24 9.59 3.23
N GLU A 26 8.50 9.41 3.58
CA GLU A 26 9.51 10.47 3.59
C GLU A 26 9.60 11.16 2.22
N PRO A 27 9.64 12.52 2.13
CA PRO A 27 9.72 13.22 0.84
C PRO A 27 10.90 12.80 -0.02
N SER A 28 12.02 12.48 0.62
CA SER A 28 13.22 11.95 -0.04
C SER A 28 12.95 10.62 -0.75
N LEU A 29 12.22 9.70 -0.10
CA LEU A 29 11.81 8.43 -0.69
C LEU A 29 10.81 8.65 -1.83
N HIS A 30 9.80 9.50 -1.63
CA HIS A 30 8.82 9.83 -2.67
C HIS A 30 9.52 10.33 -3.95
N ARG A 31 10.49 11.25 -3.81
CA ARG A 31 11.28 11.79 -4.93
C ARG A 31 12.02 10.69 -5.69
N ARG A 32 12.67 9.76 -4.99
CA ARG A 32 13.39 8.65 -5.61
C ARG A 32 12.45 7.71 -6.36
N LEU A 33 11.28 7.40 -5.79
CA LEU A 33 10.29 6.53 -6.44
C LEU A 33 9.71 7.19 -7.68
N ALA A 34 9.37 8.49 -7.61
CA ALA A 34 8.89 9.25 -8.76
C ALA A 34 9.91 9.30 -9.90
N ALA A 35 11.19 9.52 -9.58
CA ALA A 35 12.26 9.51 -10.58
C ALA A 35 12.44 8.13 -11.24
N LYS A 36 12.37 7.05 -10.45
CA LYS A 36 12.44 5.67 -10.98
C LYS A 36 11.25 5.33 -11.88
N ALA A 37 10.03 5.69 -11.46
CA ALA A 37 8.82 5.48 -12.25
C ALA A 37 8.92 6.22 -13.60
N LEU A 38 9.38 7.47 -13.59
CA LEU A 38 9.58 8.26 -14.79
C LEU A 38 10.64 7.65 -15.73
N ALA A 39 11.75 7.17 -15.18
CA ALA A 39 12.80 6.49 -15.96
C ALA A 39 12.32 5.18 -16.60
N SER A 40 11.34 4.51 -15.99
CA SER A 40 10.68 3.32 -16.55
C SER A 40 9.52 3.63 -17.50
N GLY A 41 9.16 4.91 -17.68
CA GLY A 41 8.02 5.32 -18.52
C GLY A 41 6.66 4.95 -17.91
N GLU A 42 6.59 4.76 -16.60
CA GLU A 42 5.39 4.31 -15.89
C GLU A 42 4.90 5.38 -14.90
N SER A 43 3.60 5.34 -14.57
CA SER A 43 3.07 6.15 -13.48
C SER A 43 3.64 5.68 -12.14
N LEU A 44 3.72 6.59 -11.16
CA LEU A 44 4.14 6.23 -9.80
C LEU A 44 3.23 5.13 -9.20
N ASN A 45 1.94 5.14 -9.51
CA ASN A 45 1.01 4.11 -9.05
C ASN A 45 1.36 2.73 -9.64
N ALA A 46 1.58 2.64 -10.96
CA ALA A 46 1.94 1.37 -11.61
C ALA A 46 3.29 0.84 -11.11
N PHE A 47 4.26 1.74 -10.91
CA PHE A 47 5.56 1.37 -10.34
C PHE A 47 5.39 0.81 -8.93
N CYS A 48 4.62 1.48 -8.06
CA CYS A 48 4.36 1.02 -6.70
C CYS A 48 3.59 -0.31 -6.67
N GLU A 49 2.59 -0.49 -7.54
CA GLU A 49 1.84 -1.74 -7.68
C GLU A 49 2.76 -2.91 -8.02
N LYS A 50 3.67 -2.75 -8.99
CA LYS A 50 4.65 -3.78 -9.34
C LYS A 50 5.63 -4.09 -8.22
N VAL A 51 6.05 -3.08 -7.46
CA VAL A 51 6.94 -3.28 -6.30
C VAL A 51 6.21 -4.02 -5.19
N LEU A 52 4.97 -3.63 -4.89
CA LEU A 52 4.15 -4.26 -3.86
C LEU A 52 3.73 -5.69 -4.22
N ALA A 53 3.48 -5.98 -5.49
CA ALA A 53 3.17 -7.33 -5.96
C ALA A 53 4.37 -8.30 -5.90
N LYS A 54 5.60 -7.77 -5.82
CA LYS A 54 6.84 -8.56 -5.69
C LYS A 54 7.32 -8.71 -4.25
N ALA A 55 6.79 -7.92 -3.32
CA ALA A 55 7.13 -7.95 -1.91
C ALA A 55 6.41 -9.10 -1.21
#